data_AF-A0A7Y3PT14-F1
#
_entry.id   AF-A0A7Y3PT14-F1
#
_cell.length_a   1.000
_cell.length_b   1.000
_cell.length_c   1.000
_cell.angle_alpha   90.00
_cell.angle_beta   90.00
_cell.angle_gamma   90.00
#
_symmetry.space_group_name_H-M   'P 1'
#
loop_
_entity.id
_entity.type
_entity.pdbx_description
1 polymer ?
#
loop_
_entity_poly.entity_id
_entity_poly.type
_entity_poly.pdbx_seq_one_letter_code
_entity_poly.pdbx_strand_id
1 'polypeptide(L)'
;MVPVPVFLLLLGLAAVGLGGRWAFNVRGAADAWAERAKVNTELRAAAAGDLGPPRPVWTARRYRVQGARMFACGLVLLAAAFLELWL
;
A
#
# COMPACT_ATOMS: atom_id res chain seq x y z
N MET A 1 -24.30 3.27 -13.41
CA MET A 1 -24.09 2.86 -12.01
C MET A 1 -23.27 1.58 -12.03
N VAL A 2 -22.12 1.54 -11.36
CA VAL A 2 -21.33 0.30 -11.26
C VAL A 2 -22.05 -0.61 -10.26
N PRO A 3 -22.29 -1.90 -10.57
CA PRO A 3 -22.87 -2.82 -9.61
C PRO A 3 -21.96 -2.94 -8.38
N VAL A 4 -22.53 -2.92 -7.18
CA VAL A 4 -21.81 -3.06 -5.90
C VAL A 4 -20.83 -4.24 -5.90
N PRO A 5 -21.17 -5.46 -6.36
CA PRO A 5 -20.22 -6.58 -6.35
C PRO A 5 -19.02 -6.35 -7.28
N VAL A 6 -19.23 -5.67 -8.41
CA VAL A 6 -18.14 -5.33 -9.35
C VAL A 6 -17.20 -4.31 -8.72
N PHE A 7 -17.74 -3.32 -8.00
CA PHE A 7 -16.93 -2.35 -7.27
C PHE A 7 -16.10 -3.00 -6.16
N LEU A 8 -16.71 -3.86 -5.34
CA LEU A 8 -16.01 -4.58 -4.26
C LEU A 8 -14.93 -5.52 -4.82
N LEU A 9 -15.20 -6.17 -5.95
CA LEU A 9 -14.24 -7.08 -6.59
C LEU A 9 -13.02 -6.32 -7.10
N LEU A 10 -13.22 -5.21 -7.81
CA LEU A 10 -12.12 -4.37 -8.30
C LEU A 10 -11.30 -3.76 -7.15
N LEU A 11 -11.98 -3.25 -6.12
CA LEU A 11 -11.34 -2.68 -4.95
C LEU A 11 -10.56 -3.74 -4.15
N GLY A 12 -11.14 -4.92 -3.96
CA GLY A 12 -10.52 -6.07 -3.32
C GLY A 12 -9.29 -6.55 -4.08
N LEU A 13 -9.39 -6.70 -5.40
CA LEU A 13 -8.26 -7.11 -6.24
C LEU A 13 -7.10 -6.11 -6.18
N ALA A 14 -7.41 -4.81 -6.23
CA ALA A 14 -6.41 -3.76 -6.10
C ALA A 14 -5.75 -3.76 -4.71
N ALA A 15 -6.54 -3.91 -3.64
CA ALA A 15 -6.05 -3.98 -2.26
C ALA A 15 -5.21 -5.23 -1.98
N VAL A 16 -5.57 -6.39 -2.53
CA VAL A 16 -4.78 -7.63 -2.46
C VAL A 16 -3.49 -7.50 -3.28
N GLY A 17 -3.55 -6.95 -4.49
CA GLY A 17 -2.36 -6.77 -5.33
C GLY A 17 -1.35 -5.81 -4.70
N LEU A 18 -1.81 -4.63 -4.27
CA LEU A 18 -0.96 -3.62 -3.62
C LEU A 18 -0.52 -4.06 -2.24
N GLY A 19 -1.45 -4.53 -1.40
CA GLY A 19 -1.16 -5.01 -0.06
C GLY A 19 -0.22 -6.20 -0.07
N GLY A 20 -0.45 -7.17 -0.97
CA GLY A 20 0.38 -8.37 -1.10
C GLY A 20 1.79 -8.05 -1.59
N ARG A 21 1.92 -7.12 -2.54
CA ARG A 21 3.23 -6.62 -2.99
C ARG A 21 4.02 -6.00 -1.84
N TRP A 22 3.36 -5.29 -0.92
CA TRP A 22 3.99 -4.61 0.21
C TRP A 22 4.23 -5.56 1.39
N ALA A 23 3.32 -6.51 1.62
CA ALA A 23 3.37 -7.51 2.69
C ALA A 23 4.41 -8.61 2.40
N PHE A 24 4.39 -9.17 1.20
CA PHE A 24 5.22 -10.31 0.80
C PHE A 24 6.51 -9.91 0.11
N ASN A 25 6.81 -8.61 0.05
CA ASN A 25 8.07 -8.05 -0.45
C ASN A 25 8.54 -8.69 -1.76
N VAL A 26 7.61 -8.92 -2.69
CA VAL A 26 7.76 -9.88 -3.81
C VAL A 26 9.02 -9.62 -4.66
N ARG A 27 9.57 -8.40 -4.66
CA ARG A 27 10.82 -8.03 -5.37
C ARG A 27 11.58 -6.83 -4.75
N GLY A 28 11.65 -6.70 -3.42
CA GLY A 28 12.31 -5.52 -2.81
C GLY A 28 11.59 -4.20 -3.09
N ALA A 29 10.30 -4.26 -3.46
CA ALA A 29 9.50 -3.09 -3.76
C ALA A 29 9.31 -2.20 -2.53
N ALA A 30 9.22 -2.78 -1.33
CA ALA A 30 9.16 -1.99 -0.10
C ALA A 30 10.47 -1.21 0.13
N ASP A 31 11.61 -1.83 -0.19
CA ASP A 31 12.93 -1.21 -0.04
C ASP A 31 13.16 -0.13 -1.11
N ALA A 32 12.76 -0.37 -2.36
CA ALA A 32 12.79 0.63 -3.43
C ALA A 32 11.87 1.83 -3.17
N TRP A 33 10.72 1.61 -2.53
CA TRP A 33 9.82 2.69 -2.11
C TRP A 33 10.32 3.43 -0.87
N ALA A 34 10.98 2.74 0.07
CA ALA A 34 11.66 3.38 1.19
C ALA A 34 12.80 4.28 0.69
N GLU A 35 13.58 3.82 -0.28
CA GLU A 35 14.64 4.63 -0.91
C GLU A 35 14.06 5.85 -1.64
N ARG A 36 12.99 5.68 -2.42
CA ARG A 36 12.28 6.81 -3.04
C ARG A 36 11.68 7.76 -2.03
N ALA A 37 11.13 7.26 -0.93
CA ALA A 37 10.61 8.10 0.13
C ALA A 37 11.72 8.94 0.77
N LYS A 38 12.91 8.35 0.95
CA LYS A 38 14.11 9.02 1.44
C LYS A 38 14.56 10.15 0.51
N VAL A 39 14.68 9.87 -0.78
CA VAL A 39 15.00 10.89 -1.81
C VAL A 39 13.94 12.00 -1.83
N ASN A 40 12.65 11.67 -1.74
CA ASN A 40 11.59 12.67 -1.74
C ASN A 40 11.60 13.52 -0.46
N THR A 41 11.96 12.94 0.70
CA THR A 41 12.16 13.71 1.93
C THR A 41 13.39 14.63 1.85
N GLU A 42 14.47 14.17 1.23
CA GLU A 42 15.67 14.99 0.98
C GLU A 42 15.37 16.16 0.04
N LEU A 43 14.63 15.92 -1.06
CA LEU A 43 14.19 16.97 -1.98
C LEU A 43 13.26 17.99 -1.32
N ARG A 44 12.35 17.53 -0.45
CA ARG A 44 11.46 18.42 0.31
C ARG A 44 12.21 19.25 1.34
N ALA A 45 13.19 18.67 2.03
CA ALA A 45 14.04 19.38 2.97
C ALA A 45 14.88 20.46 2.26
N ALA A 46 15.48 20.10 1.12
CA ALA A 46 16.20 21.04 0.25
C ALA A 46 15.30 22.19 -0.25
N ALA A 47 14.08 21.89 -0.67
CA ALA A 47 13.10 22.90 -1.09
C ALA A 47 12.61 23.80 0.06
N ALA A 48 12.59 23.28 1.28
CA ALA A 48 12.22 24.04 2.49
C ALA A 48 13.39 24.84 3.09
N GLY A 49 14.61 24.71 2.54
CA GLY A 49 15.81 25.33 3.08
C GLY A 49 16.32 24.67 4.37
N ASP A 50 15.80 23.48 4.71
CA ASP A 50 16.22 22.71 5.88
C ASP A 50 17.30 21.71 5.46
N LEU A 51 18.55 21.96 5.89
CA LEU A 51 19.71 21.10 5.65
C LEU A 51 19.91 20.06 6.77
N GLY A 52 18.93 19.92 7.68
CA GLY A 52 18.95 18.91 8.72
C GLY A 52 18.96 17.48 8.16
N PRO A 53 19.48 16.50 8.92
CA PRO A 53 19.51 15.11 8.47
C PRO A 53 18.09 14.63 8.15
N PRO A 54 17.86 14.01 6.99
CA PRO A 54 16.53 13.60 6.56
C PRO A 54 15.97 12.60 7.56
N ARG A 55 14.87 12.99 8.24
CA ARG A 55 14.17 12.11 9.16
C ARG A 55 13.27 11.17 8.35
N PRO A 56 13.53 9.85 8.36
CA PRO A 56 12.66 8.91 7.65
C PRO A 56 11.28 8.90 8.31
N VAL A 57 10.25 9.31 7.56
CA VAL A 57 8.87 9.37 8.06
C VAL A 57 8.34 7.96 8.35
N TRP A 58 8.77 6.94 7.59
CA TRP A 58 8.38 5.54 7.76
C TRP A 58 9.56 4.58 7.62
N THR A 59 9.58 3.55 8.47
CA THR A 59 10.55 2.44 8.42
C THR A 59 10.01 1.30 7.55
N ALA A 60 10.89 0.51 6.94
CA ALA A 60 10.51 -0.63 6.10
C ALA A 60 9.55 -1.62 6.80
N ARG A 61 9.70 -1.80 8.12
CA ARG A 61 8.78 -2.60 8.93
C ARG A 61 7.35 -2.04 8.94
N ARG A 62 7.18 -0.72 9.03
CA ARG A 62 5.86 -0.07 8.99
C ARG A 62 5.20 -0.23 7.62
N TYR A 63 5.98 -0.16 6.53
CA TYR A 63 5.49 -0.45 5.18
C TYR A 63 4.96 -1.88 5.03
N ARG A 64 5.70 -2.88 5.54
CA ARG A 64 5.25 -4.28 5.50
C ARG A 64 3.99 -4.52 6.33
N VAL A 65 3.89 -3.92 7.51
CA VAL A 65 2.69 -4.02 8.36
C VAL A 65 1.46 -3.39 7.70
N GLN A 66 1.62 -2.20 7.09
CA GLN A 66 0.51 -1.58 6.36
C GLN A 66 0.13 -2.36 5.10
N GLY A 67 1.12 -2.91 4.39
CA GLY A 67 0.89 -3.83 3.28
C GLY A 67 0.06 -5.05 3.71
N ALA A 68 0.42 -5.68 4.83
CA ALA A 68 -0.30 -6.83 5.37
C ALA A 68 -1.75 -6.48 5.75
N ARG A 69 -1.98 -5.32 6.37
CA ARG A 69 -3.34 -4.83 6.66
C ARG A 69 -4.15 -4.59 5.40
N MET A 70 -3.55 -3.95 4.39
CA MET A 70 -4.21 -3.68 3.11
C MET A 70 -4.53 -4.98 2.36
N PHE A 71 -3.64 -5.97 2.43
CA PHE A 71 -3.87 -7.31 1.88
C PHE A 71 -5.03 -8.02 2.57
N ALA A 72 -5.07 -8.00 3.92
CA ALA A 72 -6.15 -8.60 4.69
C ALA A 72 -7.50 -7.94 4.38
N CYS A 73 -7.56 -6.61 4.33
CA CYS A 73 -8.77 -5.89 3.90
C CYS A 73 -9.18 -6.27 2.47
N GLY A 74 -8.23 -6.37 1.54
CA GLY A 74 -8.52 -6.79 0.17
C GLY A 74 -9.14 -8.20 0.09
N LEU A 75 -8.64 -9.15 0.88
CA LEU A 75 -9.22 -10.49 0.97
C LEU A 75 -10.65 -10.46 1.51
N VAL A 76 -10.92 -9.65 2.54
CA VAL A 76 -12.27 -9.47 3.09
C VAL A 76 -13.21 -8.89 2.04
N LEU A 77 -12.77 -7.89 1.28
CA LEU A 77 -13.57 -7.29 0.20
C LEU A 77 -13.85 -8.28 -0.93
N LEU A 78 -12.87 -9.11 -1.31
CA LEU A 78 -13.09 -10.19 -2.29
C LEU A 78 -14.08 -11.23 -1.77
N ALA A 79 -13.99 -11.61 -0.50
CA ALA A 79 -14.94 -12.54 0.12
C ALA A 79 -16.35 -11.95 0.17
N ALA A 80 -16.49 -10.67 0.51
CA ALA A 80 -17.76 -9.97 0.50
C ALA A 80 -18.36 -9.87 -0.91
N ALA A 81 -17.54 -9.53 -1.92
CA ALA A 81 -17.96 -9.49 -3.32
C ALA A 81 -18.44 -10.87 -3.80
N PHE A 82 -17.74 -11.93 -3.41
CA PHE A 82 -18.15 -13.29 -3.73
C PHE A 82 -19.49 -13.63 -3.05
N LEU A 83 -19.63 -13.34 -1.76
CA LEU A 83 -20.86 -13.62 -1.01
C LEU A 83 -22.08 -12.86 -1.59
N GLU A 84 -21.88 -11.61 -2.00
CA GLU A 84 -22.92 -10.79 -2.66
C GLU A 84 -23.27 -11.31 -4.06
N LEU A 85 -22.35 -11.96 -4.77
CA LEU A 85 -22.64 -12.55 -6.09
C LEU A 85 -23.54 -13.80 -5.98
N TRP A 86 -23.56 -14.45 -4.82
CA TRP A 86 -24.31 -15.68 -4.55
C TRP A 86 -25.66 -15.45 -3.85
N LEU A 87 -25.93 -14.22 -3.39
CA LEU A 87 -27.18 -13.78 -2.75
C LEU A 87 -28.11 -13.14 -3.78
#